data_AF-A0A6I7WSM8-F1
#
_entry.id   AF-A0A6I7WSM8-F1
#
_cell.length_a   1.000
_cell.length_b   1.000
_cell.length_c   1.000
_cell.angle_alpha   90.00
_cell.angle_beta   90.00
_cell.angle_gamma   90.00
#
_symmetry.space_group_name_H-M   'P 1'
#
loop_
_entity.id
_entity.type
_entity.pdbx_description
1 polymer ?
#
loop_
_entity_poly.entity_id
_entity_poly.type
_entity_poly.pdbx_seq_one_letter_code
_entity_poly.pdbx_strand_id
1 'polypeptide(L)'
;MQTQHFVQRQIFELVVDSTEQTHALQERVSALYKASLQDKMSALFDEYSCDEEVIRLEKVEINLGVFNSMSALEAQLENKIIEQLELALVEQFTEARSSNAKPFGLATENNTSGQETSKASIHTTLESRLDLLCYYLKTGELPWWGADSNWQLEQEILQLLKKRRGQTAQALRRSASTALYERLAMQLSSTTRLNLLDALKPNQKTLLRDFQQQWFGMIKHILNFVVTSAPLNIQVELKHLKSVLKDQEANQLAFWLLIFKQFIENETIFTADIYAGMTTRHLAEITEIDYATVIVIFISVSIESNNS
;
A
#
# COMPACT_ATOMS: atom_id res chain seq x y z
N MET A 1 -14.19 8.72 22.64
CA MET A 1 -14.97 7.80 21.79
C MET A 1 -14.50 8.04 20.37
N GLN A 2 -13.88 7.04 19.75
CA GLN A 2 -13.42 7.12 18.36
C GLN A 2 -14.64 7.01 17.45
N THR A 3 -14.81 7.95 16.53
CA THR A 3 -15.83 7.90 15.48
C THR A 3 -15.63 6.64 14.63
N GLN A 4 -16.63 5.73 14.63
CA GLN A 4 -16.61 4.51 13.81
C GLN A 4 -16.93 4.77 12.34
N HIS A 5 -17.35 5.99 11.99
CA HIS A 5 -17.68 6.43 10.65
C HIS A 5 -16.78 7.59 10.20
N PHE A 6 -16.46 7.64 8.90
CA PHE A 6 -15.65 8.70 8.29
C PHE A 6 -16.32 9.20 7.00
N VAL A 7 -16.60 10.51 6.93
CA VAL A 7 -17.21 11.16 5.76
C VAL A 7 -16.20 12.10 5.13
N GLN A 8 -15.80 11.84 3.88
CA GLN A 8 -14.79 12.65 3.20
C GLN A 8 -15.30 14.05 2.85
N ARG A 9 -16.53 14.15 2.33
CA ARG A 9 -17.12 15.41 1.88
C ARG A 9 -18.64 15.34 1.97
N GLN A 10 -19.25 16.39 2.50
CA GLN A 10 -20.69 16.59 2.51
C GLN A 10 -21.03 17.88 1.77
N ILE A 11 -22.05 17.81 0.91
CA ILE A 11 -22.48 18.93 0.07
C ILE A 11 -23.99 19.10 0.30
N PHE A 12 -24.41 20.33 0.59
CA PHE A 12 -25.81 20.73 0.60
C PHE A 12 -26.06 21.62 -0.61
N GLU A 13 -26.91 21.17 -1.52
CA GLU A 13 -27.35 21.95 -2.67
C GLU A 13 -28.76 22.47 -2.41
N LEU A 14 -28.90 23.79 -2.38
CA LEU A 14 -30.16 24.48 -2.08
C LEU A 14 -30.47 25.44 -3.23
N VAL A 15 -31.63 25.29 -3.83
CA VAL A 15 -32.15 26.18 -4.87
C VAL A 15 -33.16 27.12 -4.21
N VAL A 16 -32.95 28.43 -4.36
CA VAL A 16 -33.83 29.47 -3.82
C VAL A 16 -34.19 30.48 -4.90
N ASP A 17 -35.41 30.99 -4.84
CA ASP A 17 -35.95 31.94 -5.83
C ASP A 17 -35.43 33.38 -5.65
N SER A 18 -34.74 33.68 -4.53
CA SER A 18 -34.24 35.02 -4.20
C SER A 18 -32.80 35.00 -3.68
N THR A 19 -31.95 35.84 -4.28
CA THR A 19 -30.55 36.04 -3.88
C THR A 19 -30.41 36.66 -2.49
N GLU A 20 -31.37 37.47 -2.05
CA GLU A 20 -31.34 38.09 -0.71
C GLU A 20 -31.49 37.05 0.42
N GLN A 21 -32.19 35.94 0.15
CA GLN A 21 -32.43 34.88 1.13
C GLN A 21 -31.33 33.81 1.13
N THR A 22 -30.45 33.82 0.13
CA THR A 22 -29.41 32.78 -0.05
C THR A 22 -28.42 32.75 1.12
N HIS A 23 -27.88 33.92 1.51
CA HIS A 23 -26.93 34.00 2.62
C HIS A 23 -27.56 33.65 3.97
N ALA A 24 -28.77 34.15 4.24
CA ALA A 24 -29.48 33.86 5.49
C ALA A 24 -29.84 32.37 5.61
N LEU A 25 -30.22 31.71 4.52
CA LEU A 25 -30.49 30.28 4.49
C LEU A 25 -29.21 29.47 4.74
N GLN A 26 -28.10 29.84 4.09
CA GLN A 26 -26.81 29.17 4.25
C GLN A 26 -26.35 29.19 5.72
N GLU A 27 -26.40 30.36 6.38
CA GLU A 27 -25.99 30.48 7.79
C GLU A 27 -26.87 29.62 8.71
N ARG A 28 -28.19 29.59 8.47
CA ARG A 28 -29.13 28.82 9.26
C ARG A 28 -28.94 27.32 9.10
N VAL A 29 -28.76 26.83 7.86
CA VAL A 29 -28.47 25.42 7.59
C VAL A 29 -27.12 25.04 8.20
N SER A 30 -26.11 25.91 8.12
CA SER A 30 -24.82 25.67 8.77
C SER A 30 -24.94 25.62 10.29
N ALA A 31 -25.79 26.45 10.90
CA ALA A 31 -26.02 26.45 12.34
C ALA A 31 -26.76 25.18 12.79
N LEU A 32 -27.82 24.79 12.08
CA LEU A 32 -28.56 23.55 12.33
C LEU A 32 -27.68 22.31 12.18
N TYR A 33 -26.80 22.31 11.17
CA TYR A 33 -25.85 21.23 10.96
C TYR A 33 -24.94 21.02 12.19
N LYS A 34 -24.33 22.11 12.66
CA LYS A 34 -23.41 22.10 13.82
C LYS A 34 -24.12 21.86 15.15
N ALA A 35 -25.39 22.25 15.27
CA ALA A 35 -26.11 22.20 16.53
C ALA A 35 -26.71 20.83 16.84
N SER A 36 -27.16 20.08 15.83
CA SER A 36 -27.86 18.81 16.08
C SER A 36 -27.74 17.76 14.98
N LEU A 37 -27.69 18.16 13.70
CA LEU A 37 -27.72 17.20 12.60
C LEU A 37 -26.47 16.29 12.59
N GLN A 38 -25.29 16.83 12.94
CA GLN A 38 -24.06 16.05 13.01
C GLN A 38 -24.18 14.89 14.01
N ASP A 39 -24.73 15.14 15.20
CA ASP A 39 -24.89 14.12 16.24
C ASP A 39 -25.93 13.07 15.83
N LYS A 40 -27.04 13.50 15.20
CA LYS A 40 -28.08 12.58 14.70
C LYS A 40 -27.58 11.70 13.56
N MET A 41 -26.83 12.27 12.61
CA MET A 41 -26.20 11.49 11.53
C MET A 41 -25.19 10.50 12.10
N SER A 42 -24.40 10.92 13.08
CA SER A 42 -23.44 10.05 13.77
C SER A 42 -24.14 8.84 14.41
N ALA A 43 -25.22 9.10 15.17
CA ALA A 43 -26.00 8.04 15.80
C ALA A 43 -26.61 7.07 14.78
N LEU A 44 -27.11 7.59 13.65
CA LEU A 44 -27.64 6.77 12.56
C LEU A 44 -26.53 5.88 11.98
N PHE A 45 -25.37 6.42 11.65
CA PHE A 45 -24.27 5.62 11.10
C PHE A 45 -23.77 4.56 12.07
N ASP A 46 -23.71 4.89 13.36
CA ASP A 46 -23.26 3.96 14.39
C ASP A 46 -24.22 2.77 14.53
N GLU A 47 -25.54 2.97 14.34
CA GLU A 47 -26.55 1.90 14.36
C GLU A 47 -26.37 0.87 13.24
N TYR A 48 -25.92 1.31 12.08
CA TYR A 48 -25.67 0.43 10.92
C TYR A 48 -24.22 -0.10 10.86
N SER A 49 -23.33 0.38 11.73
CA SER A 49 -21.95 -0.08 11.81
C SER A 49 -21.83 -1.31 12.72
N CYS A 50 -21.05 -2.31 12.30
CA CYS A 50 -20.72 -3.48 13.11
C CYS A 50 -19.20 -3.62 13.19
N ASP A 51 -18.65 -4.04 14.33
CA ASP A 51 -17.19 -4.09 14.56
C ASP A 51 -16.42 -5.02 13.58
N GLU A 52 -17.12 -5.94 12.91
CA GLU A 52 -16.52 -6.92 12.00
C GLU A 52 -16.60 -6.52 10.51
N GLU A 53 -17.37 -5.48 10.18
CA GLU A 53 -17.65 -5.06 8.81
C GLU A 53 -17.30 -3.58 8.60
N VAL A 54 -16.68 -3.29 7.46
CA VAL A 54 -16.45 -1.94 6.96
C VAL A 54 -17.34 -1.75 5.74
N ILE A 55 -18.27 -0.82 5.84
CA ILE A 55 -19.14 -0.44 4.74
C ILE A 55 -18.57 0.81 4.07
N ARG A 56 -18.22 0.70 2.79
CA ARG A 56 -17.73 1.83 1.99
C ARG A 56 -18.80 2.25 1.00
N LEU A 57 -19.23 3.51 1.12
CA LEU A 57 -20.18 4.17 0.24
C LEU A 57 -19.41 5.21 -0.58
N GLU A 58 -19.44 5.09 -1.91
CA GLU A 58 -18.79 6.09 -2.78
C GLU A 58 -19.54 7.42 -2.76
N LYS A 59 -20.87 7.37 -2.81
CA LYS A 59 -21.75 8.54 -2.79
C LYS A 59 -23.11 8.16 -2.23
N VAL A 60 -23.63 9.00 -1.34
CA VAL A 60 -25.05 8.97 -0.93
C VAL A 60 -25.65 10.30 -1.31
N GLU A 61 -26.68 10.26 -2.14
CA GLU A 61 -27.41 11.44 -2.60
C GLU A 61 -28.86 11.29 -2.18
N ILE A 62 -29.36 12.29 -1.45
CA ILE A 62 -30.73 12.30 -0.94
C ILE A 62 -31.44 13.54 -1.46
N ASN A 63 -32.68 13.37 -1.90
CA ASN A 63 -33.51 14.47 -2.36
C ASN A 63 -34.48 14.88 -1.25
N LEU A 64 -34.30 16.09 -0.74
CA LEU A 64 -35.13 16.65 0.34
C LEU A 64 -36.43 17.29 -0.19
N GLY A 65 -36.61 17.36 -1.50
CA GLY A 65 -37.78 17.94 -2.15
C GLY A 65 -37.91 19.45 -1.93
N VAL A 66 -39.13 19.95 -2.09
CA VAL A 66 -39.45 21.38 -2.01
C VAL A 66 -40.00 21.73 -0.63
N PHE A 67 -39.55 22.86 -0.07
CA PHE A 67 -40.08 23.43 1.17
C PHE A 67 -40.85 24.71 0.84
N ASN A 68 -42.13 24.75 1.21
CA ASN A 68 -43.04 25.86 0.85
C ASN A 68 -42.85 27.13 1.69
N SER A 69 -42.14 27.06 2.82
CA SER A 69 -41.86 28.21 3.67
C SER A 69 -40.59 27.99 4.49
N MET A 70 -39.95 29.09 4.89
CA MET A 70 -38.71 29.06 5.69
C MET A 70 -38.93 28.43 7.07
N SER A 71 -40.07 28.69 7.71
CA SER A 71 -40.42 28.09 9.01
C SER A 71 -40.68 26.58 8.90
N ALA A 72 -41.27 26.12 7.79
CA ALA A 72 -41.46 24.68 7.56
C ALA A 72 -40.12 23.98 7.31
N LEU A 73 -39.19 24.63 6.60
CA LEU A 73 -37.84 24.13 6.40
C LEU A 73 -37.14 23.94 7.75
N GLU A 74 -37.10 24.95 8.62
CA GLU A 74 -36.43 24.83 9.92
C GLU A 74 -37.02 23.74 10.82
N ALA A 75 -38.34 23.56 10.80
CA ALA A 75 -39.02 22.58 11.63
C ALA A 75 -38.88 21.14 11.10
N GLN A 76 -38.69 20.94 9.80
CA GLN A 76 -38.78 19.62 9.16
C GLN A 76 -37.47 19.14 8.53
N LEU A 77 -36.53 20.04 8.21
CA LEU A 77 -35.31 19.73 7.47
C LEU A 77 -34.51 18.61 8.14
N GLU A 78 -34.34 18.69 9.46
CA GLU A 78 -33.58 17.72 10.23
C GLU A 78 -34.19 16.30 10.13
N ASN A 79 -35.49 16.18 10.44
CA ASN A 79 -36.19 14.89 10.36
C ASN A 79 -36.19 14.34 8.94
N LYS A 80 -36.42 15.21 7.94
CA LYS A 80 -36.46 14.80 6.54
C LYS A 80 -35.08 14.34 6.04
N ILE A 81 -33.99 14.96 6.49
CA ILE A 81 -32.64 14.49 6.18
C ILE A 81 -32.42 13.11 6.77
N ILE A 82 -32.74 12.90 8.05
CA ILE A 82 -32.52 11.60 8.71
C ILE A 82 -33.37 10.50 8.07
N GLU A 83 -34.67 10.76 7.83
CA GLU A 83 -35.56 9.80 7.18
C GLU A 83 -35.10 9.43 5.75
N GLN A 84 -34.75 10.42 4.93
CA GLN A 84 -34.29 10.16 3.57
C GLN A 84 -32.90 9.50 3.54
N LEU A 85 -32.03 9.87 4.48
CA LEU A 85 -30.72 9.24 4.63
C LEU A 85 -30.88 7.78 5.05
N GLU A 86 -31.73 7.49 6.03
CA GLU A 86 -32.01 6.12 6.46
C GLU A 86 -32.54 5.26 5.31
N LEU A 87 -33.51 5.76 4.55
CA LEU A 87 -34.04 5.06 3.38
C LEU A 87 -32.95 4.78 2.34
N ALA A 88 -32.13 5.77 2.02
CA ALA A 88 -31.03 5.62 1.05
C ALA A 88 -29.96 4.64 1.55
N LEU A 89 -29.64 4.64 2.85
CA LEU A 89 -28.71 3.69 3.44
C LEU A 89 -29.26 2.26 3.39
N VAL A 90 -30.53 2.04 3.76
CA VAL A 90 -31.17 0.72 3.72
C VAL A 90 -31.18 0.18 2.29
N GLU A 91 -31.54 1.00 1.30
CA GLU A 91 -31.50 0.61 -0.11
C GLU A 91 -30.10 0.15 -0.53
N GLN A 92 -29.09 1.00 -0.31
CA GLN A 92 -27.71 0.69 -0.67
C GLN A 92 -27.14 -0.53 0.07
N PHE A 93 -27.46 -0.72 1.35
CA PHE A 93 -27.03 -1.89 2.11
C PHE A 93 -27.72 -3.17 1.64
N THR A 94 -29.00 -3.10 1.29
CA THR A 94 -29.75 -4.26 0.79
C THR A 94 -29.19 -4.72 -0.56
N GLU A 95 -28.87 -3.77 -1.45
CA GLU A 95 -28.22 -4.06 -2.72
C GLU A 95 -26.82 -4.64 -2.55
N ALA A 96 -26.01 -4.08 -1.65
CA ALA A 96 -24.65 -4.55 -1.38
C ALA A 96 -24.59 -5.93 -0.70
N ARG A 97 -25.62 -6.30 0.09
CA ARG A 97 -25.72 -7.63 0.70
C ARG A 97 -26.30 -8.67 -0.26
N SER A 98 -27.17 -8.27 -1.19
CA SER A 98 -27.80 -9.16 -2.16
C SER A 98 -26.90 -9.45 -3.37
N SER A 99 -26.08 -8.47 -3.75
CA SER A 99 -24.99 -8.67 -4.70
C SER A 99 -23.77 -9.16 -3.92
N ASN A 100 -23.27 -10.37 -4.18
CA ASN A 100 -21.96 -10.81 -3.69
C ASN A 100 -20.86 -9.96 -4.36
N ALA A 101 -20.78 -8.68 -4.01
CA ALA A 101 -19.90 -7.71 -4.62
C ALA A 101 -18.46 -8.11 -4.33
N LYS A 102 -17.71 -8.39 -5.40
CA LYS A 102 -16.30 -8.75 -5.29
C LYS A 102 -15.53 -7.66 -4.53
N PRO A 103 -14.53 -8.02 -3.71
CA PRO A 103 -13.67 -7.07 -3.01
C PRO A 103 -13.08 -6.04 -3.98
N PHE A 104 -13.04 -4.80 -3.54
CA PHE A 104 -12.50 -3.66 -4.26
C PHE A 104 -11.00 -3.88 -4.46
N GLY A 105 -10.56 -4.00 -5.72
CA GLY A 105 -9.15 -4.32 -6.04
C GLY A 105 -8.88 -5.74 -6.56
N LEU A 106 -9.93 -6.58 -6.68
CA LEU A 106 -9.88 -7.83 -7.47
C LEU A 106 -10.51 -7.69 -8.86
N ALA A 107 -11.03 -6.52 -9.21
CA ALA A 107 -11.56 -6.24 -10.53
C ALA A 107 -10.40 -6.10 -11.53
N THR A 108 -10.23 -7.11 -12.36
CA THR A 108 -9.61 -6.94 -13.67
C THR A 108 -10.39 -5.84 -14.40
N GLU A 109 -9.68 -4.79 -14.80
CA GLU A 109 -10.20 -3.77 -15.70
C GLU A 109 -10.68 -4.45 -16.98
N ASN A 110 -11.99 -4.70 -17.05
CA ASN A 110 -12.76 -4.99 -18.25
C ASN A 110 -14.22 -5.07 -17.82
N ASN A 111 -14.88 -3.91 -17.74
CA ASN A 111 -16.31 -3.78 -17.95
C ASN A 111 -16.64 -2.31 -18.25
N THR A 112 -16.55 -2.00 -19.54
CA THR A 112 -17.16 -0.86 -20.20
C THR A 112 -18.68 -1.06 -20.22
N SER A 113 -19.40 -0.32 -19.39
CA SER A 113 -20.76 0.16 -19.69
C SER A 113 -21.22 1.09 -18.57
N GLY A 114 -21.43 2.36 -18.90
CA GLY A 114 -21.90 3.39 -17.99
C GLY A 114 -23.28 3.07 -17.43
N GLN A 115 -23.31 2.79 -16.14
CA GLN A 115 -24.37 3.20 -15.23
C GLN A 115 -23.65 3.62 -13.94
N GLU A 116 -23.73 4.90 -13.61
CA GLU A 116 -23.25 5.49 -12.37
C GLU A 116 -24.14 4.98 -11.23
N THR A 117 -23.99 3.72 -10.84
CA THR A 117 -24.63 3.21 -9.63
C THR A 117 -23.75 3.54 -8.43
N SER A 118 -24.36 4.16 -7.43
CA SER A 118 -23.81 4.34 -6.09
C SER A 118 -23.50 2.95 -5.51
N LYS A 119 -22.27 2.48 -5.69
CA LYS A 119 -21.87 1.13 -5.27
C LYS A 119 -21.45 1.17 -3.81
N ALA A 120 -22.37 0.76 -2.95
CA ALA A 120 -22.01 0.31 -1.62
C ALA A 120 -21.22 -1.00 -1.71
N SER A 121 -20.13 -1.09 -0.96
CA SER A 121 -19.35 -2.33 -0.83
C SER A 121 -19.14 -2.64 0.64
N ILE A 122 -19.41 -3.90 1.00
CA ILE A 122 -19.28 -4.40 2.36
C ILE A 122 -18.06 -5.31 2.39
N HIS A 123 -17.15 -5.00 3.29
CA HIS A 123 -15.89 -5.73 3.47
C HIS A 123 -15.80 -6.18 4.91
N THR A 124 -15.18 -7.32 5.15
CA THR A 124 -14.69 -7.59 6.51
C THR A 124 -13.62 -6.58 6.87
N THR A 125 -13.44 -6.29 8.17
CA THR A 125 -12.35 -5.41 8.64
C THR A 125 -10.98 -5.85 8.14
N LEU A 126 -10.76 -7.15 7.91
CA LEU A 126 -9.51 -7.66 7.35
C LEU A 126 -9.35 -7.38 5.85
N GLU A 127 -10.43 -7.48 5.07
CA GLU A 127 -10.41 -7.16 3.64
C GLU A 127 -10.17 -5.67 3.42
N SER A 128 -10.85 -4.81 4.18
CA SER A 128 -10.62 -3.36 4.12
C SER A 128 -9.15 -2.98 4.40
N ARG A 129 -8.51 -3.68 5.35
CA ARG A 129 -7.07 -3.50 5.63
C ARG A 129 -6.17 -4.00 4.50
N LEU A 130 -6.54 -5.10 3.84
CA LEU A 130 -5.84 -5.58 2.64
C LEU A 130 -5.96 -4.57 1.49
N ASP A 131 -7.15 -4.01 1.27
CA ASP A 131 -7.38 -2.98 0.25
C ASP A 131 -6.55 -1.73 0.52
N LEU A 132 -6.49 -1.30 1.79
CA LEU A 132 -5.67 -0.18 2.23
C LEU A 132 -4.18 -0.43 1.95
N LEU A 133 -3.68 -1.63 2.28
CA LEU A 133 -2.32 -2.02 1.95
C LEU A 133 -2.09 -1.99 0.43
N CYS A 134 -2.99 -2.59 -0.36
CA CYS A 134 -2.86 -2.60 -1.83
C CYS A 134 -2.80 -1.18 -2.41
N TYR A 135 -3.67 -0.29 -1.94
CA TYR A 135 -3.70 1.10 -2.37
C TYR A 135 -2.36 1.78 -2.06
N TYR A 136 -1.92 1.71 -0.80
CA TYR A 136 -0.67 2.35 -0.38
C TYR A 136 0.55 1.80 -1.14
N LEU A 137 0.61 0.49 -1.37
CA LEU A 137 1.71 -0.12 -2.11
C LEU A 137 1.74 0.33 -3.57
N LYS A 138 0.58 0.59 -4.18
CA LYS A 138 0.45 1.06 -5.57
C LYS A 138 0.76 2.55 -5.70
N THR A 139 0.18 3.39 -4.85
CA THR A 139 0.24 4.86 -4.97
C THR A 139 1.37 5.49 -4.16
N GLY A 140 1.74 4.88 -3.03
CA GLY A 140 2.64 5.45 -2.03
C GLY A 140 1.96 6.40 -1.04
N GLU A 141 0.66 6.60 -1.18
CA GLU A 141 -0.13 7.53 -0.36
C GLU A 141 -1.28 6.79 0.31
N LEU A 142 -1.69 7.26 1.50
CA LEU A 142 -2.89 6.74 2.14
C LEU A 142 -4.13 7.35 1.51
N PRO A 143 -5.15 6.54 1.18
CA PRO A 143 -6.44 7.05 0.77
C PRO A 143 -7.12 7.72 1.97
N TRP A 144 -8.11 8.57 1.69
CA TRP A 144 -8.83 9.31 2.72
C TRP A 144 -9.46 8.40 3.80
N TRP A 145 -9.89 7.18 3.44
CA TRP A 145 -10.49 6.21 4.36
C TRP A 145 -9.47 5.44 5.22
N GLY A 146 -8.18 5.62 4.98
CA GLY A 146 -7.10 4.96 5.73
C GLY A 146 -6.07 5.92 6.30
N ALA A 147 -6.32 7.23 6.18
CA ALA A 147 -5.50 8.30 6.75
C ALA A 147 -5.70 8.46 8.26
N ASP A 148 -5.81 7.32 8.97
CA ASP A 148 -5.86 7.32 10.43
C ASP A 148 -4.46 7.59 10.98
N SER A 149 -4.36 8.39 12.03
CA SER A 149 -3.10 9.01 12.48
C SER A 149 -2.00 8.03 12.92
N ASN A 150 -2.31 6.73 13.03
CA ASN A 150 -1.41 5.68 13.52
C ASN A 150 -1.12 4.58 12.50
N TRP A 151 -1.53 4.73 11.23
CA TRP A 151 -1.24 3.72 10.21
C TRP A 151 0.28 3.61 9.97
N GLN A 152 0.79 2.39 10.05
CA GLN A 152 2.21 2.09 9.82
C GLN A 152 2.35 0.84 8.95
N LEU A 153 3.01 1.00 7.79
CA LEU A 153 3.21 -0.07 6.81
C LEU A 153 3.72 -1.37 7.44
N GLU A 154 4.77 -1.27 8.26
CA GLU A 154 5.40 -2.44 8.89
C GLU A 154 4.43 -3.20 9.80
N GLN A 155 3.68 -2.50 10.65
CA GLN A 155 2.71 -3.12 11.55
C GLN A 155 1.56 -3.77 10.79
N GLU A 156 1.08 -3.09 9.75
CA GLU A 156 0.00 -3.61 8.90
C GLU A 156 0.42 -4.89 8.17
N ILE A 157 1.59 -4.90 7.55
CA ILE A 157 2.13 -6.09 6.89
C ILE A 157 2.26 -7.25 7.89
N LEU A 158 2.84 -7.02 9.07
CA LEU A 158 3.01 -8.08 10.08
C LEU A 158 1.67 -8.66 10.55
N GLN A 159 0.67 -7.80 10.80
CA GLN A 159 -0.65 -8.24 11.24
C GLN A 159 -1.39 -9.02 10.13
N LEU A 160 -1.33 -8.54 8.89
CA LEU A 160 -1.95 -9.18 7.73
C LEU A 160 -1.26 -10.50 7.38
N LEU A 161 0.07 -10.57 7.47
CA LEU A 161 0.82 -11.82 7.31
C LEU A 161 0.42 -12.87 8.35
N LYS A 162 0.15 -12.47 9.60
CA LYS A 162 -0.28 -13.38 10.67
C LYS A 162 -1.70 -13.92 10.46
N LYS A 163 -2.63 -13.10 9.97
CA LYS A 163 -4.06 -13.45 9.86
C LYS A 163 -4.46 -13.99 8.48
N ARG A 164 -3.83 -13.50 7.41
CA ARG A 164 -4.18 -13.74 5.99
C ARG A 164 -2.92 -13.82 5.11
N ARG A 165 -1.98 -14.69 5.49
CA ARG A 165 -0.69 -14.87 4.81
C ARG A 165 -0.78 -14.98 3.28
N GLY A 166 -1.65 -15.87 2.78
CA GLY A 166 -1.78 -16.13 1.34
C GLY A 166 -2.30 -14.92 0.55
N GLN A 167 -3.32 -14.24 1.08
CA GLN A 167 -3.91 -13.05 0.44
C GLN A 167 -2.95 -11.86 0.47
N THR A 168 -2.24 -11.67 1.58
CA THR A 168 -1.21 -10.63 1.70
C THR A 168 -0.07 -10.86 0.71
N ALA A 169 0.40 -12.11 0.58
CA ALA A 169 1.40 -12.48 -0.42
C ALA A 169 0.91 -12.20 -1.85
N GLN A 170 -0.34 -12.55 -2.16
CA GLN A 170 -0.92 -12.29 -3.48
C GLN A 170 -1.07 -10.79 -3.77
N ALA A 171 -1.48 -9.99 -2.78
CA ALA A 171 -1.59 -8.53 -2.89
C ALA A 171 -0.25 -7.87 -3.24
N LEU A 172 0.84 -8.31 -2.58
CA LEU A 172 2.20 -7.86 -2.88
C LEU A 172 2.61 -8.20 -4.31
N ARG A 173 2.31 -9.42 -4.78
CA ARG A 173 2.63 -9.85 -6.15
C ARG A 173 1.90 -9.04 -7.21
N ARG A 174 0.62 -8.71 -6.98
CA ARG A 174 -0.13 -7.86 -7.91
C ARG A 174 0.36 -6.41 -7.94
N SER A 175 1.01 -5.98 -6.87
CA SER A 175 1.55 -4.62 -6.74
C SER A 175 3.04 -4.54 -7.12
N ALA A 176 3.59 -5.62 -7.69
CA ALA A 176 4.98 -5.76 -8.10
C ALA A 176 5.43 -4.59 -8.98
N SER A 177 6.40 -3.82 -8.48
CA SER A 177 6.97 -2.66 -9.17
C SER A 177 8.28 -2.25 -8.51
N THR A 178 9.15 -1.54 -9.23
CA THR A 178 10.39 -0.98 -8.65
C THR A 178 10.11 -0.13 -7.42
N ALA A 179 9.08 0.74 -7.48
CA ALA A 179 8.67 1.59 -6.36
C ALA A 179 8.20 0.80 -5.14
N LEU A 180 7.53 -0.35 -5.34
CA LEU A 180 7.19 -1.26 -4.25
C LEU A 180 8.46 -1.77 -3.55
N TYR A 181 9.44 -2.27 -4.32
CA TYR A 181 10.66 -2.85 -3.75
C TYR A 181 11.46 -1.83 -2.97
N GLU A 182 11.56 -0.61 -3.47
CA GLU A 182 12.21 0.51 -2.78
C GLU A 182 11.54 0.80 -1.43
N ARG A 183 10.20 0.93 -1.42
CA ARG A 183 9.45 1.14 -0.18
C ARG A 183 9.66 0.00 0.82
N LEU A 184 9.57 -1.25 0.37
CA LEU A 184 9.80 -2.41 1.24
C LEU A 184 11.24 -2.45 1.76
N ALA A 185 12.22 -2.08 0.94
CA ALA A 185 13.63 -2.09 1.33
C ALA A 185 13.97 -0.96 2.31
N MET A 186 13.38 0.22 2.14
CA MET A 186 13.68 1.43 2.93
C MET A 186 12.84 1.54 4.21
N GLN A 187 11.56 1.15 4.17
CA GLN A 187 10.63 1.40 5.29
C GLN A 187 10.48 0.21 6.24
N LEU A 188 10.86 -1.01 5.82
CA LEU A 188 10.76 -2.18 6.67
C LEU A 188 12.05 -2.46 7.41
N SER A 189 11.93 -2.78 8.70
CA SER A 189 13.05 -3.29 9.48
C SER A 189 13.60 -4.61 8.93
N SER A 190 14.87 -4.92 9.22
CA SER A 190 15.52 -6.17 8.81
C SER A 190 14.77 -7.43 9.24
N THR A 191 14.15 -7.42 10.42
CA THR A 191 13.35 -8.55 10.92
C THR A 191 12.07 -8.72 10.10
N THR A 192 11.39 -7.62 9.77
CA THR A 192 10.16 -7.66 8.98
C THR A 192 10.42 -8.06 7.53
N ARG A 193 11.52 -7.59 6.92
CA ARG A 193 11.93 -8.04 5.57
C ARG A 193 12.13 -9.56 5.52
N LEU A 194 12.82 -10.14 6.50
CA LEU A 194 13.01 -11.59 6.59
C LEU A 194 11.70 -12.35 6.85
N ASN A 195 10.83 -11.83 7.71
CA ASN A 195 9.51 -12.41 7.95
C ASN A 195 8.61 -12.38 6.72
N LEU A 196 8.69 -11.31 5.94
CA LEU A 196 7.97 -11.17 4.70
C LEU A 196 8.46 -12.18 3.65
N LEU A 197 9.77 -12.36 3.50
CA LEU A 197 10.31 -13.36 2.58
C LEU A 197 9.94 -14.78 2.98
N ASP A 198 10.05 -15.09 4.26
CA ASP A 198 9.57 -16.36 4.81
C ASP A 198 8.06 -16.53 4.59
N ALA A 199 7.30 -15.44 4.57
CA ALA A 199 5.88 -15.44 4.25
C ALA A 199 5.58 -15.76 2.78
N LEU A 200 6.37 -15.19 1.87
CA LEU A 200 6.26 -15.43 0.44
C LEU A 200 6.73 -16.85 0.07
N LYS A 201 7.81 -17.33 0.69
CA LYS A 201 8.38 -18.68 0.51
C LYS A 201 8.96 -19.18 1.85
N PRO A 202 8.32 -20.18 2.49
CA PRO A 202 8.81 -20.74 3.76
C PRO A 202 10.24 -21.27 3.67
N ASN A 203 10.94 -21.29 4.81
CA ASN A 203 12.27 -21.91 5.00
C ASN A 203 13.43 -21.21 4.29
N GLN A 204 13.24 -19.96 3.86
CA GLN A 204 14.27 -19.21 3.16
C GLN A 204 15.13 -18.34 4.09
N LYS A 205 14.70 -18.14 5.35
CA LYS A 205 15.40 -17.28 6.32
C LYS A 205 16.85 -17.65 6.55
N THR A 206 17.13 -18.92 6.85
CA THR A 206 18.49 -19.39 7.15
C THR A 206 19.39 -19.24 5.94
N LEU A 207 18.92 -19.69 4.78
CA LEU A 207 19.61 -19.53 3.50
C LEU A 207 19.92 -18.05 3.27
N LEU A 208 18.91 -17.18 3.26
CA LEU A 208 19.09 -15.75 3.02
C LEU A 208 20.06 -15.08 4.00
N ARG A 209 20.04 -15.46 5.28
CA ARG A 209 20.95 -14.89 6.28
C ARG A 209 22.39 -15.31 6.04
N ASP A 210 22.62 -16.60 5.81
CA ASP A 210 23.95 -17.14 5.55
C ASP A 210 24.50 -16.57 4.23
N PHE A 211 23.64 -16.44 3.22
CA PHE A 211 23.98 -15.80 1.94
C PHE A 211 24.22 -14.29 2.07
N GLN A 212 23.45 -13.56 2.87
CA GLN A 212 23.68 -12.15 3.15
C GLN A 212 25.06 -11.94 3.78
N GLN A 213 25.48 -12.82 4.70
CA GLN A 213 26.82 -12.77 5.28
C GLN A 213 27.91 -13.05 4.23
N GLN A 214 27.72 -14.07 3.39
CA GLN A 214 28.64 -14.38 2.30
C GLN A 214 28.77 -13.23 1.31
N TRP A 215 27.67 -12.58 0.96
CA TRP A 215 27.62 -11.41 0.09
C TRP A 215 28.48 -10.26 0.60
N PHE A 216 28.25 -9.84 1.85
CA PHE A 216 29.02 -8.76 2.44
C PHE A 216 30.48 -9.15 2.63
N GLY A 217 30.76 -10.41 2.96
CA GLY A 217 32.11 -10.96 2.99
C GLY A 217 32.81 -10.84 1.64
N MET A 218 32.12 -11.19 0.55
CA MET A 218 32.63 -11.12 -0.80
C MET A 218 32.84 -9.69 -1.29
N ILE A 219 31.88 -8.78 -1.08
CA ILE A 219 32.07 -7.34 -1.38
C ILE A 219 33.27 -6.78 -0.62
N LYS A 220 33.40 -7.13 0.66
CA LYS A 220 34.54 -6.72 1.48
C LYS A 220 35.85 -7.30 0.95
N HIS A 221 35.85 -8.55 0.48
CA HIS A 221 37.03 -9.18 -0.10
C HIS A 221 37.42 -8.52 -1.43
N ILE A 222 36.46 -8.21 -2.31
CA ILE A 222 36.70 -7.44 -3.53
C ILE A 222 37.28 -6.06 -3.18
N LEU A 223 36.69 -5.34 -2.22
CA LEU A 223 37.19 -4.04 -1.74
C LEU A 223 38.63 -4.12 -1.21
N ASN A 224 38.98 -5.20 -0.50
CA ASN A 224 40.34 -5.45 -0.03
C ASN A 224 41.30 -5.83 -1.18
N PHE A 225 40.86 -6.65 -2.14
CA PHE A 225 41.65 -7.05 -3.31
C PHE A 225 42.02 -5.85 -4.19
N VAL A 226 41.10 -4.88 -4.34
CA VAL A 226 41.36 -3.60 -5.04
C VAL A 226 42.57 -2.86 -4.41
N VAL A 227 42.84 -3.09 -3.14
CA VAL A 227 43.91 -2.40 -2.41
C VAL A 227 45.27 -3.10 -2.54
N THR A 228 45.34 -4.41 -2.81
CA THR A 228 46.56 -5.19 -2.49
C THR A 228 47.22 -5.97 -3.63
N SER A 229 46.53 -6.48 -4.66
CA SER A 229 47.15 -7.58 -5.45
C SER A 229 46.67 -7.80 -6.89
N ALA A 230 45.72 -7.03 -7.43
CA ALA A 230 45.17 -7.33 -8.76
C ALA A 230 46.16 -7.08 -9.93
N PRO A 231 46.14 -7.89 -11.01
CA PRO A 231 46.81 -7.60 -12.29
C PRO A 231 46.38 -6.25 -12.89
N LEU A 232 47.27 -5.58 -13.63
CA LEU A 232 47.07 -4.19 -14.11
C LEU A 232 45.79 -4.00 -14.94
N ASN A 233 45.43 -5.00 -15.74
CA ASN A 233 44.22 -5.01 -16.57
C ASN A 233 42.92 -5.10 -15.73
N ILE A 234 43.00 -5.63 -14.51
CA ILE A 234 41.86 -5.76 -13.59
C ILE A 234 41.82 -4.55 -12.61
N GLN A 235 42.96 -3.92 -12.33
CA GLN A 235 43.05 -2.77 -11.41
C GLN A 235 42.21 -1.55 -11.83
N VAL A 236 42.06 -1.29 -13.13
CA VAL A 236 41.30 -0.14 -13.63
C VAL A 236 39.81 -0.31 -13.32
N GLU A 237 39.27 -1.47 -13.63
CA GLU A 237 37.87 -1.85 -13.38
C GLU A 237 37.55 -1.88 -11.88
N LEU A 238 38.49 -2.39 -11.07
CA LEU A 238 38.36 -2.46 -9.63
C LEU A 238 38.34 -1.08 -8.94
N LYS A 239 39.04 -0.08 -9.47
CA LYS A 239 38.99 1.29 -8.91
C LYS A 239 37.61 1.91 -9.07
N HIS A 240 36.96 1.71 -10.22
CA HIS A 240 35.60 2.17 -10.45
C HIS A 240 34.62 1.47 -9.50
N LEU A 241 34.72 0.14 -9.42
CA LEU A 241 33.90 -0.70 -8.54
C LEU A 241 34.05 -0.33 -7.05
N LYS A 242 35.27 0.00 -6.60
CA LYS A 242 35.53 0.46 -5.23
C LYS A 242 34.89 1.81 -4.91
N SER A 243 34.80 2.72 -5.89
CA SER A 243 34.12 4.00 -5.71
C SER A 243 32.63 3.80 -5.46
N VAL A 244 32.00 2.92 -6.25
CA VAL A 244 30.56 2.62 -6.17
C VAL A 244 30.21 1.85 -4.90
N LEU A 245 31.02 0.86 -4.50
CA LEU A 245 30.73 -0.02 -3.37
C LEU A 245 31.10 0.53 -1.97
N LYS A 246 31.60 1.77 -1.89
CA LYS A 246 32.04 2.39 -0.62
C LYS A 246 30.86 2.71 0.32
N ASP A 247 29.66 2.83 -0.22
CA ASP A 247 28.45 3.12 0.53
C ASP A 247 27.78 1.83 1.02
N GLN A 248 27.89 1.56 2.32
CA GLN A 248 27.28 0.38 2.94
C GLN A 248 25.74 0.42 2.94
N GLU A 249 25.13 1.61 3.02
CA GLU A 249 23.68 1.75 3.03
C GLU A 249 23.12 1.49 1.62
N ALA A 250 23.77 2.02 0.58
CA ALA A 250 23.44 1.72 -0.81
C ALA A 250 23.54 0.22 -1.11
N ASN A 251 24.57 -0.46 -0.60
CA ASN A 251 24.73 -1.90 -0.76
C ASN A 251 23.62 -2.72 -0.06
N GLN A 252 23.17 -2.28 1.12
CA GLN A 252 22.04 -2.91 1.80
C GLN A 252 20.75 -2.70 1.00
N LEU A 253 20.49 -1.49 0.53
CA LEU A 253 19.31 -1.17 -0.27
C LEU A 253 19.27 -2.00 -1.56
N ALA A 254 20.37 -2.00 -2.33
CA ALA A 254 20.52 -2.78 -3.56
C ALA A 254 20.29 -4.28 -3.33
N PHE A 255 20.83 -4.83 -2.24
CA PHE A 255 20.58 -6.21 -1.84
C PHE A 255 19.08 -6.48 -1.67
N TRP A 256 18.37 -5.67 -0.88
CA TRP A 256 16.95 -5.89 -0.63
C TRP A 256 16.06 -5.66 -1.85
N LEU A 257 16.43 -4.72 -2.74
CA LEU A 257 15.74 -4.52 -4.03
C LEU A 257 15.79 -5.78 -4.89
N LEU A 258 16.97 -6.36 -5.07
CA LEU A 258 17.15 -7.59 -5.85
C LEU A 258 16.35 -8.76 -5.24
N ILE A 259 16.42 -8.90 -3.91
CA ILE A 259 15.72 -9.96 -3.21
C ILE A 259 14.20 -9.81 -3.34
N PHE A 260 13.64 -8.61 -3.13
CA PHE A 260 12.20 -8.40 -3.28
C PHE A 260 11.73 -8.61 -4.71
N LYS A 261 12.44 -8.09 -5.69
CA LYS A 261 12.15 -8.32 -7.10
C LYS A 261 12.07 -9.82 -7.40
N GLN A 262 13.04 -10.60 -6.94
CA GLN A 262 13.05 -12.03 -7.23
C GLN A 262 11.91 -12.81 -6.57
N PHE A 263 11.66 -12.56 -5.29
CA PHE A 263 10.67 -13.33 -4.53
C PHE A 263 9.23 -12.93 -4.83
N ILE A 264 9.01 -11.69 -5.28
CA ILE A 264 7.69 -11.18 -5.61
C ILE A 264 7.34 -11.46 -7.09
N GLU A 265 8.28 -11.31 -8.03
CA GLU A 265 7.98 -11.52 -9.48
C GLU A 265 8.12 -12.96 -9.93
N ASN A 266 9.21 -13.64 -9.55
CA ASN A 266 9.63 -14.86 -10.25
C ASN A 266 9.26 -16.15 -9.51
N GLU A 267 8.79 -16.06 -8.27
CA GLU A 267 8.41 -17.18 -7.39
C GLU A 267 9.45 -18.32 -7.26
N THR A 268 10.69 -18.10 -7.68
CA THR A 268 11.74 -19.12 -7.70
C THR A 268 12.25 -19.40 -6.30
N ILE A 269 12.69 -20.64 -6.07
CA ILE A 269 13.48 -20.98 -4.89
C ILE A 269 14.81 -20.24 -4.97
N PHE A 270 15.29 -19.72 -3.84
CA PHE A 270 16.60 -19.10 -3.78
C PHE A 270 17.68 -20.17 -3.93
N THR A 271 18.54 -20.03 -4.95
CA THR A 271 19.74 -20.84 -5.12
C THR A 271 20.96 -19.93 -5.24
N ALA A 272 22.13 -20.47 -4.91
CA ALA A 272 23.39 -19.75 -5.03
C ALA A 272 23.62 -19.25 -6.47
N ASP A 273 23.26 -20.04 -7.48
CA ASP A 273 23.45 -19.70 -8.90
C ASP A 273 22.54 -18.56 -9.36
N ILE A 274 21.26 -18.58 -8.94
CA ILE A 274 20.28 -17.54 -9.26
C ILE A 274 20.75 -16.20 -8.71
N TYR A 275 21.26 -16.22 -7.48
CA TYR A 275 21.82 -15.04 -6.84
C TYR A 275 23.10 -14.58 -7.52
N ALA A 276 24.10 -15.45 -7.71
CA ALA A 276 25.36 -15.11 -8.38
C ALA A 276 25.12 -14.48 -9.76
N GLY A 277 24.13 -14.95 -10.52
CA GLY A 277 23.70 -14.33 -11.77
C GLY A 277 23.08 -12.95 -11.59
N MET A 278 22.19 -12.75 -10.61
CA MET A 278 21.57 -11.43 -10.34
C MET A 278 22.58 -10.41 -9.86
N THR A 279 23.44 -10.83 -8.95
CA THR A 279 24.59 -10.11 -8.44
C THR A 279 25.47 -9.58 -9.55
N THR A 280 25.91 -10.47 -10.44
CA THR A 280 26.88 -10.13 -11.48
C THR A 280 26.24 -9.21 -12.49
N ARG A 281 24.96 -9.44 -12.84
CA ARG A 281 24.18 -8.52 -13.68
C ARG A 281 24.00 -7.16 -13.04
N HIS A 282 23.59 -7.11 -11.78
CA HIS A 282 23.34 -5.85 -11.10
C HIS A 282 24.62 -5.04 -10.88
N LEU A 283 25.71 -5.70 -10.50
CA LEU A 283 27.02 -5.05 -10.41
C LEU A 283 27.45 -4.50 -11.77
N ALA A 284 27.28 -5.26 -12.85
CA ALA A 284 27.54 -4.77 -14.20
C ALA A 284 26.69 -3.53 -14.54
N GLU A 285 25.40 -3.55 -14.20
CA GLU A 285 24.48 -2.42 -14.42
C GLU A 285 24.89 -1.16 -13.64
N ILE A 286 25.17 -1.26 -12.34
CA ILE A 286 25.46 -0.08 -11.50
C ILE A 286 26.87 0.46 -11.68
N THR A 287 27.80 -0.38 -12.15
CA THR A 287 29.20 0.02 -12.36
C THR A 287 29.51 0.33 -13.81
N GLU A 288 28.58 0.11 -14.73
CA GLU A 288 28.80 0.19 -16.18
C GLU A 288 29.95 -0.70 -16.68
N ILE A 289 30.38 -1.68 -15.88
CA ILE A 289 31.40 -2.67 -16.22
C ILE A 289 30.72 -3.80 -16.98
N ASP A 290 31.37 -4.34 -18.01
CA ASP A 290 30.80 -5.46 -18.75
C ASP A 290 30.64 -6.71 -17.87
N TYR A 291 29.57 -7.45 -18.13
CA TYR A 291 29.19 -8.63 -17.35
C TYR A 291 30.30 -9.70 -17.28
N ALA A 292 31.06 -9.88 -18.36
CA ALA A 292 32.13 -10.88 -18.40
C ALA A 292 33.31 -10.47 -17.50
N THR A 293 33.64 -9.18 -17.48
CA THR A 293 34.65 -8.61 -16.57
C THR A 293 34.25 -8.74 -15.12
N VAL A 294 32.98 -8.51 -14.77
CA VAL A 294 32.48 -8.77 -13.41
C VAL A 294 32.67 -10.24 -13.02
N ILE A 295 32.38 -11.19 -13.92
CA ILE A 295 32.65 -12.62 -13.66
C ILE A 295 34.14 -12.89 -13.43
N VAL A 296 35.02 -12.33 -14.26
CA VAL A 296 36.47 -12.51 -14.13
C VAL A 296 36.97 -11.97 -12.78
N ILE A 297 36.45 -10.82 -12.34
CA ILE A 297 36.74 -10.27 -11.01
C ILE A 297 36.32 -11.25 -9.91
N PHE A 298 35.11 -11.80 -9.99
CA PHE A 298 34.60 -12.78 -9.02
C PHE A 298 35.48 -14.03 -8.95
N ILE A 299 35.81 -14.63 -10.09
CA ILE A 299 36.66 -15.82 -10.17
C ILE A 299 38.04 -15.55 -9.57
N SER A 300 38.64 -14.40 -9.88
CA SER A 300 39.97 -14.01 -9.40
C SER A 300 40.01 -13.91 -7.87
N VAL A 301 38.97 -13.30 -7.29
CA VAL A 301 38.83 -13.12 -5.84
C VAL A 301 38.59 -14.45 -5.13
N SER A 302 37.80 -15.36 -5.70
CA SER A 302 37.55 -16.69 -5.11
C SER A 302 38.77 -17.62 -5.13
N ILE A 303 39.65 -17.50 -6.13
CA ILE A 303 40.88 -18.31 -6.21
C ILE A 303 41.87 -17.90 -5.11
N GLU A 304 42.00 -16.61 -4.83
CA GLU A 304 42.92 -16.11 -3.80
C GLU A 304 42.45 -16.44 -2.38
N SER A 305 41.13 -16.40 -2.12
CA SER A 305 40.57 -16.79 -0.82
C SER A 305 40.80 -18.26 -0.45
N ASN A 306 40.97 -19.14 -1.44
CA ASN A 306 41.28 -20.55 -1.21
C ASN A 306 42.78 -20.82 -1.01
N ASN A 307 43.64 -19.86 -1.33
CA ASN A 307 45.09 -19.98 -1.21
C ASN A 307 45.67 -19.23 0.01
N SER A 308 44.81 -18.60 0.82
CA SER A 308 45.15 -17.83 2.04
C SER A 308 44.66 -18.54 3.30
#